data_AF-A0A395SKD8-F1
#
_entry.id   AF-A0A395SKD8-F1
#
_cell.length_a   1.000
_cell.length_b   1.000
_cell.length_c   1.000
_cell.angle_alpha   90.00
_cell.angle_beta   90.00
_cell.angle_gamma   90.00
#
_symmetry.space_group_name_H-M   'P 1'
#
loop_
_entity.id
_entity.type
_entity.pdbx_description
1 polymer ?
#
loop_
_entity_poly.entity_id
_entity_poly.type
_entity_poly.pdbx_seq_one_letter_code
_entity_poly.pdbx_strand_id
1 'polypeptide(L)'
;MKASLTSILLATLAGSSVAQTQKINTAKFNEDYLRASSAPHAIGMGELRQRKTALFEKETAAGVFNKDRYKVLSSATPCSGGKAGEYSCNNIDLLGFLRHQDMGSRTRVGNDIWGWTHSSGREFALVGQSDGTAFVEVKPDGSLTYVGRLPTQTVASSWRDIKVIGNYAYIGSEAAGHGLQIFDLTKLLNTDPKNPPTFSIRSDLAAHFSAFGNSHNIVANEETALIAAVGTAYDLKCRAGLWMIDVSNPKRPQDAGCVSSDGYVHDAQCVIYRGPQKAFQGREICFNYNEDALTIVDISRRTMPRQLSRTTYNGATYTHQGWLTEDHKYLLLDDELDEQEKTGPAADQHTTTYIVDIQDLEYPVFRGVYKSPVRSIDHNQYVVGGVSYQANYGSGLRMVNVSSIAQDDTGAGFQEIGFFDVHPEDDEVGGEAEFYGAWSVYPYFQSGNIVVSSIERGMYSLRYTG
;
A
#
# COMPACT_ATOMS: atom_id res chain seq x y z
N MET A 1 14.33 57.13 42.33
CA MET A 1 13.77 55.76 42.37
C MET A 1 12.46 55.80 41.59
N LYS A 2 12.55 55.48 40.29
CA LYS A 2 12.09 54.25 39.63
C LYS A 2 10.60 54.33 39.24
N ALA A 3 10.40 54.23 37.94
CA ALA A 3 9.17 54.44 37.20
C ALA A 3 8.17 53.28 37.30
N SER A 4 6.90 53.64 37.07
CA SER A 4 5.78 52.91 36.45
C SER A 4 5.98 51.44 36.06
N LEU A 5 4.98 50.60 36.39
CA LEU A 5 4.54 49.48 35.55
C LEU A 5 3.08 49.12 35.86
N THR A 6 2.18 49.58 34.99
CA THR A 6 0.81 49.10 34.85
C THR A 6 0.87 47.79 34.07
N SER A 7 0.54 46.66 34.69
CA SER A 7 0.52 45.35 34.03
C SER A 7 -0.75 45.22 33.18
N ILE A 8 -0.57 45.23 31.86
CA ILE A 8 -1.57 44.80 30.89
C ILE A 8 -1.48 43.27 30.82
N LEU A 9 -2.53 42.58 31.29
CA LEU A 9 -2.73 41.16 30.97
C LEU A 9 -3.11 41.05 29.49
N LEU A 10 -2.18 40.65 28.63
CA LEU A 10 -2.52 40.07 27.33
C LEU A 10 -2.92 38.60 27.56
N ALA A 11 -4.21 38.32 27.49
CA ALA A 11 -4.71 36.97 27.30
C ALA A 11 -4.36 36.55 25.86
N THR A 12 -3.36 35.67 25.72
CA THR A 12 -3.09 34.97 24.46
C THR A 12 -4.23 33.98 24.21
N LEU A 13 -5.16 34.37 23.34
CA LEU A 13 -6.07 33.46 22.67
C LEU A 13 -5.22 32.52 21.80
N ALA A 14 -4.90 31.35 22.33
CA ALA A 14 -4.48 30.22 21.51
C ALA A 14 -5.73 29.78 20.72
N GLY A 15 -5.93 30.40 19.56
CA GLY A 15 -6.91 29.93 18.59
C GLY A 15 -6.46 28.58 18.10
N SER A 16 -7.14 27.53 18.52
CA SER A 16 -7.18 26.27 17.78
C SER A 16 -7.83 26.55 16.43
N SER A 17 -7.03 26.97 15.45
CA SER A 17 -7.42 26.88 14.06
C SER A 17 -7.47 25.39 13.71
N VAL A 18 -8.62 24.77 13.96
CA VAL A 18 -9.03 23.61 13.18
C VAL A 18 -9.04 24.13 11.75
N ALA A 19 -7.98 23.84 10.99
CA ALA A 19 -7.98 24.10 9.57
C ALA A 19 -9.15 23.28 9.02
N GLN A 20 -10.27 23.95 8.73
CA GLN A 20 -11.28 23.40 7.84
C GLN A 20 -10.56 23.18 6.51
N THR A 21 -10.13 21.95 6.25
CA THR A 21 -9.62 21.54 4.95
C THR A 21 -10.71 21.87 3.94
N GLN A 22 -10.47 22.87 3.11
CA GLN A 22 -11.40 23.22 2.03
C GLN A 22 -11.53 22.00 1.14
N LYS A 23 -12.72 21.40 1.14
CA LYS A 23 -13.01 20.27 0.26
C LYS A 23 -12.89 20.72 -1.20
N ILE A 24 -12.04 20.03 -1.96
CA ILE A 24 -11.86 20.30 -3.39
C ILE A 24 -13.16 19.94 -4.11
N ASN A 25 -13.64 20.83 -4.98
CA ASN A 25 -14.87 20.58 -5.74
C ASN A 25 -14.61 19.55 -6.85
N THR A 26 -15.13 18.35 -6.68
CA THR A 26 -14.97 17.23 -7.62
C THR A 26 -16.18 17.01 -8.54
N ALA A 27 -17.24 17.82 -8.43
CA ALA A 27 -18.51 17.59 -9.14
C ALA A 27 -18.40 17.58 -10.68
N LYS A 28 -17.35 18.19 -11.24
CA LYS A 28 -17.07 18.17 -12.68
C LYS A 28 -16.53 16.82 -13.18
N PHE A 29 -15.96 16.00 -12.30
CA PHE A 29 -15.35 14.70 -12.63
C PHE A 29 -16.39 13.59 -12.52
N ASN A 30 -17.49 13.73 -13.25
CA ASN A 30 -18.57 12.75 -13.28
C ASN A 30 -18.29 11.63 -14.31
N GLU A 31 -19.21 10.67 -14.41
CA GLU A 31 -19.12 9.55 -15.36
C GLU A 31 -18.78 9.98 -16.80
N ASP A 32 -19.49 10.98 -17.34
CA ASP A 32 -19.26 11.42 -18.72
C ASP A 32 -17.86 12.02 -18.91
N TYR A 33 -17.33 12.71 -17.90
CA TYR A 33 -15.95 13.22 -17.93
C TYR A 33 -14.91 12.09 -17.84
N LEU A 34 -15.17 11.09 -17.00
CA LEU A 34 -14.24 10.00 -16.73
C LEU A 34 -14.26 8.90 -17.80
N ARG A 35 -15.32 8.83 -18.61
CA ARG A 35 -15.44 7.84 -19.69
C ARG A 35 -14.34 8.03 -20.73
N ALA A 36 -13.59 6.97 -21.01
CA ALA A 36 -12.57 6.93 -22.05
C ALA A 36 -12.60 5.62 -22.84
N SER A 37 -12.14 5.66 -24.10
CA SER A 37 -11.97 4.47 -24.96
C SER A 37 -10.52 4.00 -25.06
N SER A 38 -9.57 4.77 -24.51
CA SER A 38 -8.13 4.52 -24.57
C SER A 38 -7.42 5.29 -23.47
N ALA A 39 -6.26 4.82 -23.03
CA ALA A 39 -5.32 5.54 -22.16
C ALA A 39 -4.09 6.00 -22.96
N PRO A 40 -4.15 7.14 -23.70
CA PRO A 40 -3.04 7.58 -24.53
C PRO A 40 -1.81 8.04 -23.73
N HIS A 41 -1.96 8.26 -22.42
CA HIS A 41 -0.90 8.68 -21.52
C HIS A 41 -0.38 7.52 -20.64
N ALA A 42 -0.95 6.31 -20.78
CA ALA A 42 -0.47 5.17 -20.03
C ALA A 42 0.96 4.79 -20.43
N ILE A 43 1.80 4.55 -19.43
CA ILE A 43 3.17 4.07 -19.63
C ILE A 43 3.36 2.70 -19.00
N GLY A 44 4.38 1.97 -19.43
CA GLY A 44 4.72 0.66 -18.86
C GLY A 44 5.65 0.75 -17.66
N MET A 45 5.67 -0.32 -16.85
CA MET A 45 6.43 -0.46 -15.60
C MET A 45 7.92 -0.15 -15.80
N GLY A 46 8.46 -0.49 -16.97
CA GLY A 46 9.86 -0.20 -17.31
C GLY A 46 10.21 1.28 -17.18
N GLU A 47 9.33 2.17 -17.63
CA GLU A 47 9.53 3.62 -17.54
C GLU A 47 9.29 4.13 -16.12
N LEU A 48 8.23 3.68 -15.45
CA LEU A 48 7.97 4.00 -14.05
C LEU A 48 9.16 3.63 -13.14
N ARG A 49 9.72 2.42 -13.30
CA ARG A 49 10.92 1.99 -12.55
C ARG A 49 12.12 2.86 -12.85
N GLN A 50 12.30 3.31 -14.09
CA GLN A 50 13.40 4.20 -14.44
C GLN A 50 13.29 5.53 -13.70
N ARG A 51 12.08 6.10 -13.61
CA ARG A 51 11.82 7.34 -12.85
C ARG A 51 12.10 7.16 -11.36
N LYS A 52 11.55 6.11 -10.74
CA LYS A 52 11.79 5.76 -9.33
C LYS A 52 13.29 5.55 -9.04
N THR A 53 13.98 4.84 -9.92
CA THR A 53 15.43 4.58 -9.78
C THR A 53 16.23 5.88 -9.84
N ALA A 54 15.93 6.78 -10.78
CA ALA A 54 16.60 8.06 -10.89
C ALA A 54 16.40 8.94 -9.64
N LEU A 55 15.19 8.96 -9.06
CA LEU A 55 14.94 9.64 -7.79
C LEU A 55 15.75 9.01 -6.66
N PHE A 56 15.71 7.67 -6.52
CA PHE A 56 16.44 6.98 -5.45
C PHE A 56 17.96 7.16 -5.54
N GLU A 57 18.52 7.25 -6.76
CA GLU A 57 19.93 7.58 -6.97
C GLU A 57 20.26 9.00 -6.47
N LYS A 58 19.39 9.98 -6.77
CA LYS A 58 19.51 11.36 -6.26
C LYS A 58 19.42 11.41 -4.74
N GLU A 59 18.45 10.73 -4.14
CA GLU A 59 18.27 10.65 -2.69
C GLU A 59 19.46 9.95 -2.01
N THR A 60 19.99 8.90 -2.64
CA THR A 60 21.21 8.23 -2.18
C THR A 60 22.40 9.19 -2.17
N ALA A 61 22.60 9.96 -3.25
CA ALA A 61 23.66 10.96 -3.33
C ALA A 61 23.49 12.09 -2.29
N ALA A 62 22.24 12.43 -1.95
CA ALA A 62 21.91 13.38 -0.88
C ALA A 62 22.06 12.80 0.53
N GLY A 63 22.33 11.50 0.67
CA GLY A 63 22.57 10.84 1.95
C GLY A 63 21.29 10.49 2.72
N VAL A 64 20.14 10.44 2.05
CA VAL A 64 18.83 10.12 2.63
C VAL A 64 18.83 8.71 3.23
N PHE A 65 19.45 7.75 2.56
CA PHE A 65 19.61 6.37 3.05
C PHE A 65 20.89 6.16 3.89
N ASN A 66 21.54 7.23 4.38
CA ASN A 66 22.75 7.07 5.21
C ASN A 66 22.42 6.43 6.55
N LYS A 67 23.37 5.64 7.06
CA LYS A 67 23.27 5.07 8.41
C LYS A 67 23.16 6.22 9.42
N ASP A 68 22.25 6.07 10.38
CA ASP A 68 21.97 7.02 11.46
C ASP A 68 21.46 8.40 11.00
N ARG A 69 20.98 8.52 9.74
CA ARG A 69 20.31 9.74 9.24
C ARG A 69 19.07 10.12 10.03
N TYR A 70 18.29 9.11 10.43
CA TYR A 70 17.05 9.27 11.19
C TYR A 70 17.26 8.89 12.66
N LYS A 71 16.56 9.60 13.55
CA LYS A 71 16.65 9.40 15.00
C LYS A 71 15.77 8.25 15.45
N VAL A 72 16.21 7.54 16.48
CA VAL A 72 15.38 6.57 17.18
C VAL A 72 14.29 7.32 17.95
N LEU A 73 13.07 6.80 17.95
CA LEU A 73 11.98 7.36 18.75
C LEU A 73 12.24 7.08 20.24
N SER A 74 12.24 8.14 21.05
CA SER A 74 12.47 8.01 22.50
C SER A 74 11.26 7.49 23.26
N SER A 75 10.05 7.85 22.82
CA SER A 75 8.77 7.51 23.46
C SER A 75 7.62 7.73 22.48
N ALA A 76 6.49 7.07 22.74
CA ALA A 76 5.24 7.39 22.05
C ALA A 76 4.95 8.90 22.16
N THR A 77 4.46 9.47 21.06
CA THR A 77 4.23 10.90 20.90
C THR A 77 2.81 11.13 20.39
N PRO A 78 1.91 11.63 21.25
CA PRO A 78 0.55 11.96 20.85
C PRO A 78 0.52 13.05 19.77
N CYS A 79 -0.49 13.00 18.90
CA CYS A 79 -0.75 14.09 17.97
C CYS A 79 -1.36 15.26 18.73
N SER A 80 -0.58 16.33 18.92
CA SER A 80 -1.02 17.51 19.66
C SER A 80 -0.68 18.77 18.89
N GLY A 81 -1.69 19.61 18.62
CA GLY A 81 -1.51 20.84 17.86
C GLY A 81 -1.07 20.60 16.40
N GLY A 82 -1.47 19.47 15.81
CA GLY A 82 -1.16 19.12 14.42
C GLY A 82 0.22 18.48 14.21
N LYS A 83 0.94 18.16 15.29
CA LYS A 83 2.28 17.56 15.22
C LYS A 83 2.44 16.40 16.21
N ALA A 84 3.21 15.40 15.81
CA ALA A 84 3.74 14.33 16.65
C ALA A 84 5.26 14.28 16.47
N GLY A 85 5.98 15.13 17.20
CA GLY A 85 7.39 15.39 16.94
C GLY A 85 7.56 16.28 15.72
N GLU A 86 8.32 15.83 14.72
CA GLU A 86 8.50 16.54 13.44
C GLU A 86 7.35 16.32 12.45
N TYR A 87 6.62 15.22 12.61
CA TYR A 87 5.59 14.74 11.68
C TYR A 87 4.29 15.52 11.80
N SER A 88 3.76 15.99 10.68
CA SER A 88 2.39 16.51 10.60
C SER A 88 1.38 15.40 10.86
N CYS A 89 0.36 15.67 11.67
CA CYS A 89 -0.66 14.67 11.99
C CYS A 89 -2.02 15.29 12.30
N ASN A 90 -3.06 14.47 12.20
CA ASN A 90 -4.41 14.77 12.70
C ASN A 90 -5.07 13.48 13.17
N ASN A 91 -5.53 13.43 14.43
CA ASN A 91 -6.18 12.27 15.05
C ASN A 91 -5.38 10.94 14.95
N ILE A 92 -4.06 11.00 14.77
CA ILE A 92 -3.19 9.81 14.66
C ILE A 92 -1.97 9.98 15.56
N ASP A 93 -1.90 9.19 16.62
CA ASP A 93 -0.75 9.18 17.54
C ASP A 93 0.41 8.33 16.97
N LEU A 94 1.66 8.76 17.23
CA LEU A 94 2.85 7.96 16.97
C LEU A 94 3.18 7.09 18.19
N LEU A 95 3.05 5.78 18.05
CA LEU A 95 3.29 4.84 19.16
C LEU A 95 4.68 4.21 19.14
N GLY A 96 5.22 3.96 17.95
CA GLY A 96 6.49 3.29 17.76
C GLY A 96 7.13 3.62 16.41
N PHE A 97 8.46 3.56 16.36
CA PHE A 97 9.23 3.71 15.12
C PHE A 97 10.49 2.85 15.18
N LEU A 98 10.74 2.08 14.12
CA LEU A 98 11.98 1.33 13.92
C LEU A 98 12.61 1.73 12.60
N ARG A 99 13.88 2.17 12.65
CA ARG A 99 14.64 2.47 11.43
C ARG A 99 14.97 1.19 10.69
N HIS A 100 15.14 1.25 9.38
CA HIS A 100 15.50 0.08 8.58
C HIS A 100 16.76 -0.64 9.09
N GLN A 101 17.75 0.11 9.56
CA GLN A 101 18.97 -0.44 10.15
C GLN A 101 18.76 -1.12 11.51
N ASP A 102 17.77 -0.70 12.29
CA ASP A 102 17.45 -1.31 13.59
C ASP A 102 16.73 -2.65 13.40
N MET A 103 16.15 -2.85 12.20
CA MET A 103 15.62 -4.12 11.69
C MET A 103 16.66 -4.95 10.91
N GLY A 104 17.95 -4.56 11.00
CA GLY A 104 19.08 -5.29 10.44
C GLY A 104 19.36 -5.07 8.95
N SER A 105 18.66 -4.14 8.28
CA SER A 105 18.95 -3.85 6.87
C SER A 105 20.25 -3.09 6.69
N ARG A 106 21.03 -3.52 5.69
CA ARG A 106 22.28 -2.90 5.29
C ARG A 106 22.07 -1.85 4.20
N THR A 107 21.03 -2.01 3.38
CA THR A 107 20.69 -1.07 2.31
C THR A 107 19.85 0.09 2.82
N ARG A 108 19.03 -0.13 3.86
CA ARG A 108 18.13 0.87 4.48
C ARG A 108 17.09 1.44 3.50
N VAL A 109 16.63 0.63 2.56
CA VAL A 109 15.55 0.97 1.63
C VAL A 109 14.38 0.03 1.91
N GLY A 110 13.23 0.60 2.26
CA GLY A 110 11.98 -0.08 2.55
C GLY A 110 11.07 -0.18 1.32
N ASN A 111 10.12 -1.10 1.40
CA ASN A 111 9.01 -1.24 0.46
C ASN A 111 7.78 -1.78 1.21
N ASP A 112 7.09 -2.77 0.65
CA ASP A 112 5.80 -3.25 1.15
C ASP A 112 5.81 -3.64 2.65
N ILE A 113 4.63 -3.60 3.26
CA ILE A 113 4.40 -4.06 4.63
C ILE A 113 3.13 -4.89 4.69
N TRP A 114 3.22 -6.02 5.38
CA TRP A 114 2.06 -6.85 5.70
C TRP A 114 2.03 -7.20 7.17
N GLY A 115 0.99 -7.89 7.61
CA GLY A 115 0.84 -8.29 9.00
C GLY A 115 0.32 -9.72 9.15
N TRP A 116 0.57 -10.28 10.33
CA TRP A 116 0.08 -11.58 10.76
C TRP A 116 -0.32 -11.52 12.22
N THR A 117 -1.56 -11.91 12.51
CA THR A 117 -2.05 -12.12 13.86
C THR A 117 -2.10 -13.62 14.15
N HIS A 118 -1.25 -14.08 15.05
CA HIS A 118 -1.29 -15.47 15.52
C HIS A 118 -2.56 -15.71 16.34
N SER A 119 -3.05 -16.96 16.39
CA SER A 119 -4.24 -17.35 17.15
C SER A 119 -4.16 -17.06 18.67
N SER A 120 -2.97 -16.76 19.20
CA SER A 120 -2.79 -16.29 20.57
C SER A 120 -3.04 -14.79 20.76
N GLY A 121 -3.38 -14.04 19.70
CA GLY A 121 -3.52 -12.58 19.71
C GLY A 121 -2.21 -11.80 19.63
N ARG A 122 -1.08 -12.46 19.32
CA ARG A 122 0.19 -11.77 19.07
C ARG A 122 0.22 -11.27 17.63
N GLU A 123 0.66 -10.03 17.44
CA GLU A 123 0.64 -9.34 16.16
C GLU A 123 2.07 -9.10 15.67
N PHE A 124 2.31 -9.39 14.40
CA PHE A 124 3.62 -9.26 13.77
C PHE A 124 3.50 -8.52 12.45
N ALA A 125 4.29 -7.47 12.28
CA ALA A 125 4.51 -6.83 11.00
C ALA A 125 5.65 -7.52 10.25
N LEU A 126 5.45 -7.69 8.95
CA LEU A 126 6.42 -8.21 8.00
C LEU A 126 6.84 -7.02 7.14
N VAL A 127 8.03 -6.49 7.40
CA VAL A 127 8.50 -5.25 6.78
C VAL A 127 9.43 -5.59 5.63
N GLY A 128 9.01 -5.26 4.41
CA GLY A 128 9.81 -5.37 3.22
C GLY A 128 10.95 -4.37 3.22
N GLN A 129 12.14 -4.88 2.91
CA GLN A 129 13.38 -4.12 2.73
C GLN A 129 14.05 -4.61 1.46
N SER A 130 14.89 -3.77 0.85
CA SER A 130 15.49 -4.15 -0.43
C SER A 130 16.39 -5.37 -0.32
N ASP A 131 16.96 -5.62 0.87
CA ASP A 131 17.81 -6.76 1.19
C ASP A 131 17.12 -7.90 1.96
N GLY A 132 15.78 -7.90 2.06
CA GLY A 132 15.00 -9.00 2.64
C GLY A 132 13.71 -8.55 3.33
N THR A 133 13.19 -9.39 4.21
CA THR A 133 12.01 -9.09 5.04
C THR A 133 12.41 -9.13 6.51
N ALA A 134 12.13 -8.05 7.23
CA ALA A 134 12.23 -8.00 8.67
C ALA A 134 10.91 -8.39 9.33
N PHE A 135 10.98 -9.01 10.51
CA PHE A 135 9.84 -9.39 11.31
C PHE A 135 9.86 -8.59 12.61
N VAL A 136 8.74 -7.92 12.90
CA VAL A 136 8.60 -7.05 14.07
C VAL A 136 7.32 -7.44 14.80
N GLU A 137 7.42 -7.78 16.09
CA GLU A 137 6.24 -7.93 16.93
C GLU A 137 5.70 -6.55 17.30
N VAL A 138 4.42 -6.33 17.03
CA VAL A 138 3.67 -5.11 17.39
C VAL A 138 2.91 -5.42 18.67
N LYS A 139 3.25 -4.71 19.76
CA LYS A 139 2.60 -4.92 21.05
C LYS A 139 1.26 -4.16 21.10
N PRO A 140 0.31 -4.54 21.99
CA PRO A 140 -0.98 -3.86 22.08
C PRO A 140 -0.89 -2.36 22.40
N ASP A 141 0.18 -1.91 23.08
CA ASP A 141 0.43 -0.50 23.34
C ASP A 141 1.02 0.26 22.14
N GLY A 142 1.33 -0.46 21.05
CA GLY A 142 1.95 0.01 19.81
C GLY A 142 3.47 -0.02 19.83
N SER A 143 4.10 -0.44 20.92
CA SER A 143 5.56 -0.59 20.98
C SER A 143 6.03 -1.72 20.04
N LEU A 144 7.23 -1.55 19.49
CA LEU A 144 7.78 -2.40 18.44
C LEU A 144 8.96 -3.22 18.95
N THR A 145 8.98 -4.51 18.63
CA THR A 145 10.09 -5.42 18.97
C THR A 145 10.58 -6.13 17.72
N TYR A 146 11.80 -5.86 17.26
CA TYR A 146 12.41 -6.60 16.16
C TYR A 146 12.71 -8.05 16.59
N VAL A 147 12.18 -9.03 15.85
CA VAL A 147 12.22 -10.46 16.21
C VAL A 147 12.97 -11.34 15.21
N GLY A 148 13.48 -10.78 14.11
CA GLY A 148 14.38 -11.46 13.20
C GLY A 148 14.18 -11.03 11.75
N ARG A 149 14.98 -11.57 10.83
CA ARG A 149 14.87 -11.26 9.40
C ARG A 149 15.10 -12.48 8.52
N LEU A 150 14.44 -12.50 7.38
CA LEU A 150 14.70 -13.40 6.26
C LEU A 150 15.38 -12.59 5.12
N PRO A 151 16.64 -12.88 4.76
CA PRO A 151 17.29 -12.22 3.64
C PRO A 151 16.59 -12.46 2.29
N THR A 152 16.80 -11.55 1.34
CA THR A 152 16.41 -11.75 -0.07
C THR A 152 16.97 -13.06 -0.61
N GLN A 153 16.23 -13.76 -1.48
CA GLN A 153 16.66 -15.04 -2.02
C GLN A 153 17.91 -14.94 -2.89
N THR A 154 18.06 -13.82 -3.60
CA THR A 154 19.15 -13.60 -4.56
C THR A 154 19.88 -12.29 -4.29
N VAL A 155 19.45 -11.20 -4.93
CA VAL A 155 20.05 -9.88 -4.83
C VAL A 155 19.08 -8.89 -4.21
N ALA A 156 19.58 -7.72 -3.83
CA ALA A 156 18.73 -6.65 -3.34
C ALA A 156 17.87 -6.08 -4.49
N SER A 157 16.63 -5.72 -4.18
CA SER A 157 15.70 -5.06 -5.09
C SER A 157 14.79 -4.14 -4.31
N SER A 158 14.56 -2.92 -4.80
CA SER A 158 13.62 -1.98 -4.16
C SER A 158 12.17 -2.44 -4.25
N TRP A 159 11.85 -3.44 -5.09
CA TRP A 159 10.50 -3.99 -5.22
C TRP A 159 10.41 -5.39 -4.62
N ARG A 160 9.57 -5.50 -3.60
CA ARG A 160 9.23 -6.73 -2.87
C ARG A 160 7.82 -6.56 -2.34
N ASP A 161 7.07 -7.64 -2.38
CA ASP A 161 5.70 -7.68 -1.89
C ASP A 161 5.49 -8.93 -1.02
N ILE A 162 4.67 -8.77 0.01
CA ILE A 162 4.45 -9.77 1.05
C ILE A 162 2.94 -9.98 1.23
N LYS A 163 2.52 -11.24 1.23
CA LYS A 163 1.16 -11.63 1.61
C LYS A 163 1.19 -12.81 2.57
N VAL A 164 0.15 -12.95 3.37
CA VAL A 164 0.04 -14.01 4.38
C VAL A 164 -1.21 -14.83 4.11
N ILE A 165 -1.09 -16.16 4.18
CA ILE A 165 -2.23 -17.09 4.21
C ILE A 165 -2.02 -18.04 5.37
N GLY A 166 -2.92 -18.00 6.36
CA GLY A 166 -2.78 -18.74 7.60
C GLY A 166 -1.52 -18.35 8.36
N ASN A 167 -0.60 -19.30 8.56
CA ASN A 167 0.66 -19.08 9.29
C ASN A 167 1.88 -18.95 8.36
N TYR A 168 1.68 -18.72 7.07
CA TYR A 168 2.76 -18.66 6.10
C TYR A 168 2.81 -17.30 5.42
N ALA A 169 4.01 -16.71 5.38
CA ALA A 169 4.32 -15.57 4.56
C ALA A 169 4.79 -16.04 3.17
N TYR A 170 4.29 -15.38 2.15
CA TYR A 170 4.68 -15.53 0.76
C TYR A 170 5.35 -14.22 0.37
N ILE A 171 6.52 -14.29 -0.27
CA ILE A 171 7.35 -13.11 -0.52
C ILE A 171 7.85 -13.18 -1.97
N GLY A 172 7.38 -12.25 -2.79
CA GLY A 172 7.82 -12.03 -4.17
C GLY A 172 8.79 -10.85 -4.27
N SER A 173 9.55 -10.75 -5.36
CA SER A 173 10.43 -9.60 -5.62
C SER A 173 10.85 -9.55 -7.08
N GLU A 174 11.13 -8.33 -7.55
CA GLU A 174 11.72 -8.10 -8.87
C GLU A 174 13.20 -8.49 -8.97
N ALA A 175 13.82 -8.90 -7.85
CA ALA A 175 15.17 -9.41 -7.87
C ALA A 175 15.30 -10.60 -8.85
N ALA A 176 16.30 -10.54 -9.73
CA ALA A 176 16.52 -11.57 -10.74
C ALA A 176 16.65 -12.96 -10.08
N GLY A 177 15.85 -13.91 -10.54
CA GLY A 177 15.83 -15.29 -10.04
C GLY A 177 15.30 -15.46 -8.60
N HIS A 178 14.62 -14.46 -8.03
CA HIS A 178 14.10 -14.51 -6.67
C HIS A 178 13.05 -15.59 -6.44
N GLY A 179 12.11 -15.78 -7.37
CA GLY A 179 10.95 -16.66 -7.21
C GLY A 179 10.03 -16.22 -6.05
N LEU A 180 9.34 -17.19 -5.44
CA LEU A 180 8.49 -17.00 -4.26
C LEU A 180 9.15 -17.68 -3.06
N GLN A 181 9.53 -16.91 -2.04
CA GLN A 181 9.91 -17.47 -0.74
C GLN A 181 8.63 -17.76 0.06
N ILE A 182 8.56 -18.95 0.68
CA ILE A 182 7.45 -19.31 1.58
C ILE A 182 8.04 -19.56 2.96
N PHE A 183 7.64 -18.76 3.95
CA PHE A 183 8.21 -18.76 5.30
C PHE A 183 7.14 -19.09 6.35
N ASP A 184 7.47 -19.99 7.28
CA ASP A 184 6.59 -20.37 8.39
C ASP A 184 6.69 -19.35 9.53
N LEU A 185 5.66 -18.53 9.71
CA LEU A 185 5.63 -17.45 10.69
C LEU A 185 5.57 -17.95 12.14
N THR A 186 5.20 -19.21 12.38
CA THR A 186 5.22 -19.76 13.75
C THR A 186 6.62 -19.81 14.36
N LYS A 187 7.66 -19.76 13.52
CA LYS A 187 9.06 -19.61 13.96
C LYS A 187 9.31 -18.34 14.77
N LEU A 188 8.54 -17.28 14.51
CA LEU A 188 8.65 -15.98 15.20
C LEU A 188 8.20 -16.06 16.66
N LEU A 189 7.39 -17.07 17.02
CA LEU A 189 6.82 -17.16 18.36
C LEU A 189 7.86 -17.40 19.45
N ASN A 190 9.00 -18.00 19.10
CA ASN A 190 10.03 -18.48 20.02
C ASN A 190 11.39 -17.78 19.85
N THR A 191 11.44 -16.68 19.11
CA THR A 191 12.68 -15.92 18.89
C THR A 191 13.09 -15.16 20.15
N ASP A 192 14.40 -15.06 20.42
CA ASP A 192 14.95 -14.16 21.45
C ASP A 192 15.13 -12.75 20.89
N PRO A 193 14.34 -11.73 21.31
CA PRO A 193 14.47 -10.38 20.80
C PRO A 193 15.80 -9.69 21.16
N LYS A 194 16.56 -10.21 22.14
CA LYS A 194 17.91 -9.69 22.46
C LYS A 194 18.95 -10.16 21.46
N ASN A 195 18.70 -11.27 20.77
CA ASN A 195 19.55 -11.82 19.72
C ASN A 195 18.69 -12.26 18.51
N PRO A 196 18.02 -11.33 17.81
CA PRO A 196 17.09 -11.69 16.74
C PRO A 196 17.80 -12.47 15.63
N PRO A 197 17.26 -13.64 15.21
CA PRO A 197 17.91 -14.48 14.21
C PRO A 197 17.88 -13.85 12.82
N THR A 198 18.89 -14.20 12.01
CA THR A 198 18.81 -14.14 10.55
C THR A 198 18.48 -15.53 10.04
N PHE A 199 17.28 -15.71 9.50
CA PHE A 199 16.81 -16.99 8.98
C PHE A 199 17.55 -17.37 7.69
N SER A 200 17.77 -18.67 7.51
CA SER A 200 18.43 -19.23 6.33
C SER A 200 17.46 -19.30 5.14
N ILE A 201 17.82 -18.65 4.04
CA ILE A 201 17.10 -18.73 2.75
C ILE A 201 17.12 -20.13 2.09
N ARG A 202 17.71 -21.13 2.76
CA ARG A 202 17.77 -22.53 2.31
C ARG A 202 17.04 -23.47 3.26
N SER A 203 17.38 -23.41 4.54
CA SER A 203 16.88 -24.38 5.53
C SER A 203 15.69 -23.86 6.34
N ASP A 204 15.45 -22.56 6.36
CA ASP A 204 14.34 -21.99 7.13
C ASP A 204 13.07 -21.72 6.32
N LEU A 205 13.14 -21.77 5.00
CA LEU A 205 11.96 -21.69 4.15
C LEU A 205 11.12 -22.97 4.29
N ALA A 206 9.80 -22.81 4.31
CA ALA A 206 8.86 -23.91 4.14
C ALA A 206 8.94 -24.48 2.71
N ALA A 207 9.12 -23.59 1.72
CA ALA A 207 9.41 -23.92 0.33
C ALA A 207 9.97 -22.69 -0.40
N HIS A 208 10.52 -22.92 -1.59
CA HIS A 208 10.90 -21.89 -2.55
C HIS A 208 10.36 -22.29 -3.92
N PHE A 209 9.51 -21.45 -4.53
CA PHE A 209 8.95 -21.68 -5.86
C PHE A 209 9.68 -20.81 -6.88
N SER A 210 10.50 -21.41 -7.74
CA SER A 210 11.44 -20.68 -8.61
C SER A 210 11.00 -20.51 -10.07
N ALA A 211 9.77 -20.90 -10.42
CA ALA A 211 9.37 -21.09 -11.82
C ALA A 211 9.25 -19.80 -12.65
N PHE A 212 8.99 -18.65 -12.03
CA PHE A 212 8.74 -17.39 -12.73
C PHE A 212 9.91 -16.40 -12.70
N GLY A 213 11.05 -16.76 -12.08
CA GLY A 213 12.21 -15.88 -11.98
C GLY A 213 11.98 -14.71 -11.02
N ASN A 214 11.26 -13.67 -11.44
CA ASN A 214 10.94 -12.49 -10.64
C ASN A 214 9.48 -12.07 -10.84
N SER A 215 8.94 -11.30 -9.90
CA SER A 215 7.58 -10.75 -9.95
C SER A 215 7.56 -9.35 -9.36
N HIS A 216 6.70 -8.47 -9.86
CA HIS A 216 6.56 -7.12 -9.30
C HIS A 216 5.88 -7.17 -7.94
N ASN A 217 4.74 -7.84 -7.91
CA ASN A 217 3.85 -7.95 -6.77
C ASN A 217 3.37 -9.42 -6.63
N ILE A 218 2.75 -9.75 -5.50
CA ILE A 218 2.01 -10.99 -5.31
C ILE A 218 0.63 -10.71 -4.72
N VAL A 219 -0.36 -11.43 -5.21
CA VAL A 219 -1.76 -11.27 -4.81
C VAL A 219 -2.20 -12.52 -4.08
N ALA A 220 -2.93 -12.37 -2.99
CA ALA A 220 -3.45 -13.48 -2.21
C ALA A 220 -4.97 -13.56 -2.26
N ASN A 221 -5.51 -14.77 -2.38
CA ASN A 221 -6.87 -15.08 -1.97
C ASN A 221 -6.81 -16.20 -0.93
N GLU A 222 -6.99 -15.82 0.33
CA GLU A 222 -6.89 -16.73 1.48
C GLU A 222 -7.95 -17.83 1.44
N GLU A 223 -9.16 -17.54 0.94
CA GLU A 223 -10.29 -18.47 0.93
C GLU A 223 -10.05 -19.70 0.03
N THR A 224 -9.23 -19.54 -0.99
CA THR A 224 -8.94 -20.57 -1.99
C THR A 224 -7.47 -21.02 -1.97
N ALA A 225 -6.71 -20.57 -0.97
CA ALA A 225 -5.28 -20.77 -0.83
C ALA A 225 -4.53 -20.49 -2.15
N LEU A 226 -4.79 -19.32 -2.73
CA LEU A 226 -4.17 -18.85 -3.96
C LEU A 226 -3.13 -17.78 -3.66
N ILE A 227 -1.95 -17.92 -4.26
CA ILE A 227 -1.04 -16.81 -4.51
C ILE A 227 -0.93 -16.62 -6.02
N ALA A 228 -1.01 -15.39 -6.52
CA ALA A 228 -0.73 -15.07 -7.90
C ALA A 228 0.47 -14.12 -7.97
N ALA A 229 1.52 -14.51 -8.68
CA ALA A 229 2.63 -13.61 -8.99
C ALA A 229 2.26 -12.77 -10.22
N VAL A 230 2.40 -11.45 -10.12
CA VAL A 230 2.05 -10.51 -11.19
C VAL A 230 3.28 -9.69 -11.59
N GLY A 231 3.23 -9.06 -12.78
CA GLY A 231 4.36 -8.31 -13.31
C GLY A 231 5.60 -9.17 -13.56
N THR A 232 5.40 -10.46 -13.86
CA THR A 232 6.49 -11.38 -14.25
C THR A 232 7.02 -11.02 -15.65
N ALA A 233 8.09 -11.67 -16.11
CA ALA A 233 8.65 -11.34 -17.43
C ALA A 233 7.67 -11.65 -18.59
N TYR A 234 7.64 -10.76 -19.59
CA TYR A 234 6.73 -10.83 -20.74
C TYR A 234 6.91 -12.07 -21.63
N ASP A 235 8.12 -12.62 -21.68
CA ASP A 235 8.47 -13.79 -22.48
C ASP A 235 8.12 -15.13 -21.78
N LEU A 236 7.68 -15.07 -20.52
CA LEU A 236 7.20 -16.23 -19.79
C LEU A 236 5.74 -16.58 -20.14
N LYS A 237 5.31 -17.78 -19.71
CA LYS A 237 4.00 -18.35 -20.09
C LYS A 237 2.79 -17.47 -19.75
N CYS A 238 2.87 -16.64 -18.70
CA CYS A 238 1.77 -15.77 -18.30
C CYS A 238 1.89 -14.35 -18.88
N ARG A 239 2.95 -14.04 -19.64
CA ARG A 239 3.14 -12.76 -20.34
C ARG A 239 2.95 -11.53 -19.44
N ALA A 240 3.57 -11.55 -18.26
CA ALA A 240 3.44 -10.54 -17.22
C ALA A 240 2.06 -10.39 -16.54
N GLY A 241 1.07 -11.20 -16.91
CA GLY A 241 -0.21 -11.28 -16.22
C GLY A 241 -0.13 -12.10 -14.91
N LEU A 242 -1.25 -12.68 -14.49
CA LEU A 242 -1.34 -13.46 -13.25
C LEU A 242 -0.75 -14.86 -13.44
N TRP A 243 0.34 -15.17 -12.76
CA TRP A 243 0.83 -16.54 -12.58
C TRP A 243 0.26 -17.13 -11.30
N MET A 244 -0.79 -17.93 -11.43
CA MET A 244 -1.52 -18.51 -10.29
C MET A 244 -0.79 -19.71 -9.71
N ILE A 245 -0.74 -19.78 -8.37
CA ILE A 245 -0.04 -20.79 -7.58
C ILE A 245 -0.99 -21.27 -6.48
N ASP A 246 -1.33 -22.55 -6.50
CA ASP A 246 -2.03 -23.23 -5.41
C ASP A 246 -1.06 -23.46 -4.25
N VAL A 247 -1.38 -22.85 -3.10
CA VAL A 247 -0.61 -22.93 -1.86
C VAL A 247 -1.38 -23.60 -0.74
N SER A 248 -2.42 -24.39 -1.07
CA SER A 248 -3.13 -25.26 -0.10
C SER A 248 -2.20 -26.18 0.69
N ASN A 249 -1.05 -26.52 0.10
CA ASN A 249 0.11 -27.04 0.81
C ASN A 249 1.32 -26.08 0.66
N PRO A 250 1.61 -25.23 1.65
CA PRO A 250 2.68 -24.23 1.56
C PRO A 250 4.08 -24.83 1.43
N LYS A 251 4.27 -26.10 1.82
CA LYS A 251 5.54 -26.83 1.66
C LYS A 251 5.71 -27.43 0.26
N ARG A 252 4.66 -27.42 -0.55
CA ARG A 252 4.65 -27.94 -1.92
C ARG A 252 3.72 -27.09 -2.80
N PRO A 253 4.05 -25.80 -3.02
CA PRO A 253 3.27 -24.92 -3.90
C PRO A 253 3.21 -25.50 -5.31
N GLN A 254 2.06 -25.36 -5.96
CA GLN A 254 1.82 -25.92 -7.29
C GLN A 254 1.37 -24.83 -8.25
N ASP A 255 1.89 -24.91 -9.47
CA ASP A 255 1.43 -24.07 -10.56
C ASP A 255 -0.04 -24.36 -10.89
N ALA A 256 -0.87 -23.31 -10.93
CA ALA A 256 -2.32 -23.42 -11.08
C ALA A 256 -2.89 -22.79 -12.37
N GLY A 257 -2.04 -22.19 -13.21
CA GLY A 257 -2.46 -21.58 -14.49
C GLY A 257 -2.04 -20.12 -14.64
N CYS A 258 -2.56 -19.48 -15.70
CA CYS A 258 -2.26 -18.08 -16.01
C CYS A 258 -3.50 -17.31 -16.42
N VAL A 259 -3.55 -16.03 -16.07
CA VAL A 259 -4.24 -15.01 -16.88
C VAL A 259 -3.16 -14.31 -17.71
N SER A 260 -3.32 -14.27 -19.03
CA SER A 260 -2.29 -13.75 -19.95
C SER A 260 -2.84 -12.99 -21.16
N SER A 261 -4.14 -12.69 -21.17
CA SER A 261 -4.83 -12.10 -22.31
C SER A 261 -4.68 -10.59 -22.42
N ASP A 262 -4.37 -9.89 -21.32
CA ASP A 262 -4.48 -8.43 -21.24
C ASP A 262 -3.16 -7.72 -20.86
N GLY A 263 -2.02 -8.42 -20.97
CA GLY A 263 -0.70 -7.84 -20.77
C GLY A 263 -0.23 -7.81 -19.32
N TYR A 264 0.51 -6.75 -18.97
CA TYR A 264 1.15 -6.59 -17.67
C TYR A 264 0.09 -6.31 -16.61
N VAL A 265 0.09 -7.13 -15.56
CA VAL A 265 -0.70 -6.88 -14.35
C VAL A 265 0.28 -6.38 -13.32
N HIS A 266 0.09 -5.16 -12.82
CA HIS A 266 0.95 -4.57 -11.81
C HIS A 266 0.53 -5.01 -10.40
N ASP A 267 -0.76 -4.91 -10.10
CA ASP A 267 -1.38 -5.45 -8.88
C ASP A 267 -2.77 -6.04 -9.22
N ALA A 268 -3.37 -6.78 -8.29
CA ALA A 268 -4.76 -7.20 -8.37
C ALA A 268 -5.37 -7.46 -6.98
N GLN A 269 -6.69 -7.45 -6.91
CA GLN A 269 -7.43 -8.02 -5.79
C GLN A 269 -8.26 -9.21 -6.26
N CYS A 270 -7.99 -10.40 -5.72
CA CYS A 270 -8.74 -11.62 -6.03
C CYS A 270 -9.62 -12.02 -4.85
N VAL A 271 -10.92 -12.21 -5.08
CA VAL A 271 -11.91 -12.52 -4.03
C VAL A 271 -12.89 -13.58 -4.48
N ILE A 272 -13.51 -14.26 -3.51
CA ILE A 272 -14.80 -14.91 -3.76
C ILE A 272 -15.87 -13.81 -3.84
N TYR A 273 -16.43 -13.61 -5.02
CA TYR A 273 -17.34 -12.51 -5.28
C TYR A 273 -18.67 -12.67 -4.52
N ARG A 274 -19.03 -11.63 -3.75
CA ARG A 274 -20.25 -11.54 -2.94
C ARG A 274 -21.15 -10.36 -3.33
N GLY A 275 -20.83 -9.69 -4.43
CA GLY A 275 -21.56 -8.52 -4.90
C GLY A 275 -22.91 -8.85 -5.55
N PRO A 276 -23.61 -7.84 -6.10
CA PRO A 276 -25.00 -7.96 -6.50
C PRO A 276 -25.23 -8.75 -7.79
N GLN A 277 -24.22 -8.92 -8.65
CA GLN A 277 -24.40 -9.63 -9.92
C GLN A 277 -24.49 -11.15 -9.71
N LYS A 278 -25.71 -11.66 -9.59
CA LYS A 278 -26.02 -13.07 -9.26
C LYS A 278 -25.27 -14.10 -10.11
N ALA A 279 -24.99 -13.81 -11.38
CA ALA A 279 -24.30 -14.74 -12.28
C ALA A 279 -22.86 -15.09 -11.84
N PHE A 280 -22.23 -14.22 -11.05
CA PHE A 280 -20.85 -14.34 -10.58
C PHE A 280 -20.73 -14.57 -9.07
N GLN A 281 -21.84 -14.58 -8.32
CA GLN A 281 -21.78 -14.86 -6.88
C GLN A 281 -21.14 -16.23 -6.59
N GLY A 282 -20.21 -16.25 -5.64
CA GLY A 282 -19.44 -17.44 -5.27
C GLY A 282 -18.32 -17.82 -6.24
N ARG A 283 -18.09 -17.03 -7.30
CA ARG A 283 -16.97 -17.22 -8.22
C ARG A 283 -15.72 -16.53 -7.69
N GLU A 284 -14.56 -17.05 -8.09
CA GLU A 284 -13.27 -16.43 -7.80
C GLU A 284 -12.97 -15.39 -8.90
N ILE A 285 -13.05 -14.11 -8.54
CA ILE A 285 -12.90 -12.97 -9.46
C ILE A 285 -11.66 -12.16 -9.07
N CYS A 286 -10.82 -11.84 -10.05
CA CYS A 286 -9.68 -10.94 -9.87
C CYS A 286 -9.92 -9.62 -10.59
N PHE A 287 -9.73 -8.52 -9.86
CA PHE A 287 -9.74 -7.14 -10.33
C PHE A 287 -8.29 -6.73 -10.52
N ASN A 288 -7.84 -6.62 -11.77
CA ASN A 288 -6.43 -6.43 -12.13
C ASN A 288 -6.18 -5.00 -12.58
N TYR A 289 -5.07 -4.43 -12.12
CA TYR A 289 -4.63 -3.07 -12.41
C TYR A 289 -3.46 -3.14 -13.39
N ASN A 290 -3.75 -2.86 -14.66
CA ASN A 290 -2.91 -3.26 -15.79
C ASN A 290 -2.16 -2.09 -16.43
N GLU A 291 -1.70 -1.13 -15.64
CA GLU A 291 -0.99 0.09 -16.10
C GLU A 291 -1.87 1.07 -16.90
N ASP A 292 -2.84 0.58 -17.68
CA ASP A 292 -3.67 1.38 -18.58
C ASP A 292 -5.19 1.19 -18.38
N ALA A 293 -5.59 0.18 -17.60
CA ALA A 293 -6.98 -0.17 -17.38
C ALA A 293 -7.20 -0.99 -16.10
N LEU A 294 -8.45 -0.97 -15.63
CA LEU A 294 -9.02 -1.98 -14.74
C LEU A 294 -9.55 -3.15 -15.57
N THR A 295 -9.02 -4.35 -15.33
CA THR A 295 -9.43 -5.58 -16.03
C THR A 295 -9.97 -6.60 -15.06
N ILE A 296 -11.23 -6.99 -15.23
CA ILE A 296 -11.91 -7.96 -14.36
C ILE A 296 -11.90 -9.34 -15.02
N VAL A 297 -11.47 -10.35 -14.28
CA VAL A 297 -11.32 -11.72 -14.79
C VAL A 297 -11.93 -12.73 -13.82
N ASP A 298 -12.76 -13.64 -14.35
CA ASP A 298 -13.22 -14.82 -13.63
C ASP A 298 -12.19 -15.93 -13.74
N ILE A 299 -11.58 -16.29 -12.60
CA ILE A 299 -10.55 -17.33 -12.48
C ILE A 299 -11.06 -18.61 -11.81
N SER A 300 -12.38 -18.76 -11.63
CA SER A 300 -12.99 -19.93 -10.97
C SER A 300 -12.57 -21.27 -11.61
N ARG A 301 -12.21 -21.22 -12.90
CA ARG A 301 -11.49 -22.29 -13.60
C ARG A 301 -10.11 -21.77 -13.99
N ARG A 302 -9.13 -21.92 -13.10
CA ARG A 302 -7.77 -21.35 -13.26
C ARG A 302 -7.03 -21.77 -14.53
N THR A 303 -7.39 -22.91 -15.13
CA THR A 303 -6.85 -23.37 -16.42
C THR A 303 -7.49 -22.71 -17.65
N MET A 304 -8.62 -22.01 -17.47
CA MET A 304 -9.39 -21.36 -18.52
C MET A 304 -10.06 -20.10 -17.95
N PRO A 305 -9.27 -19.08 -17.54
CA PRO A 305 -9.83 -17.84 -17.02
C PRO A 305 -10.62 -17.10 -18.11
N ARG A 306 -11.64 -16.35 -17.68
CA ARG A 306 -12.51 -15.57 -18.57
C ARG A 306 -12.41 -14.10 -18.21
N GLN A 307 -11.81 -13.30 -19.09
CA GLN A 307 -11.88 -11.85 -19.00
C GLN A 307 -13.34 -11.39 -19.17
N LEU A 308 -13.82 -10.60 -18.23
CA LEU A 308 -15.19 -10.08 -18.16
C LEU A 308 -15.26 -8.68 -18.76
N SER A 309 -14.31 -7.83 -18.38
CA SER A 309 -14.23 -6.44 -18.81
C SER A 309 -12.79 -5.95 -18.83
N ARG A 310 -12.58 -4.86 -19.54
CA ARG A 310 -11.37 -4.04 -19.57
C ARG A 310 -11.82 -2.60 -19.72
N THR A 311 -11.60 -1.80 -18.68
CA THR A 311 -12.17 -0.46 -18.58
C THR A 311 -11.07 0.52 -18.24
N THR A 312 -10.85 1.48 -19.14
CA THR A 312 -9.94 2.61 -18.92
C THR A 312 -10.73 3.88 -18.60
N TYR A 313 -10.03 4.95 -18.25
CA TYR A 313 -10.62 6.21 -17.79
C TYR A 313 -9.83 7.42 -18.27
N ASN A 314 -10.49 8.57 -18.32
CA ASN A 314 -9.88 9.84 -18.66
C ASN A 314 -8.94 10.29 -17.53
N GLY A 315 -7.64 10.28 -17.80
CA GLY A 315 -6.59 10.51 -16.81
C GLY A 315 -5.68 9.32 -16.59
N ALA A 316 -5.99 8.14 -17.16
CA ALA A 316 -5.16 6.95 -16.99
C ALA A 316 -3.71 7.16 -17.47
N THR A 317 -2.75 6.98 -16.56
CA THR A 317 -1.30 7.08 -16.79
C THR A 317 -0.52 5.89 -16.25
N TYR A 318 -0.90 5.37 -15.08
CA TYR A 318 -0.39 4.15 -14.50
C TYR A 318 -1.42 3.56 -13.53
N THR A 319 -2.45 2.89 -14.05
CA THR A 319 -3.46 2.22 -13.22
C THR A 319 -2.78 1.24 -12.28
N HIS A 320 -2.73 1.58 -10.99
CA HIS A 320 -1.72 1.07 -10.08
C HIS A 320 -2.29 -0.03 -9.16
N GLN A 321 -3.22 0.33 -8.30
CA GLN A 321 -3.85 -0.53 -7.31
C GLN A 321 -5.30 -0.09 -7.09
N GLY A 322 -6.01 -0.91 -6.33
CA GLY A 322 -7.32 -0.56 -5.83
C GLY A 322 -7.87 -1.60 -4.88
N TRP A 323 -8.96 -1.25 -4.21
CA TRP A 323 -9.59 -2.11 -3.23
C TRP A 323 -11.12 -2.03 -3.28
N LEU A 324 -11.75 -3.19 -3.18
CA LEU A 324 -13.21 -3.34 -3.12
C LEU A 324 -13.79 -2.81 -1.82
N THR A 325 -15.00 -2.27 -1.88
CA THR A 325 -15.88 -2.18 -0.72
C THR A 325 -16.29 -3.58 -0.26
N GLU A 326 -16.60 -3.76 1.02
CA GLU A 326 -16.90 -5.08 1.61
C GLU A 326 -18.14 -5.75 1.00
N ASP A 327 -19.05 -4.97 0.41
CA ASP A 327 -20.23 -5.46 -0.30
C ASP A 327 -19.98 -5.74 -1.79
N HIS A 328 -18.74 -5.55 -2.27
CA HIS A 328 -18.28 -5.77 -3.64
C HIS A 328 -19.14 -5.05 -4.71
N LYS A 329 -19.71 -3.89 -4.36
CA LYS A 329 -20.44 -3.03 -5.31
C LYS A 329 -19.56 -1.97 -5.94
N TYR A 330 -18.56 -1.52 -5.19
CA TYR A 330 -17.68 -0.46 -5.62
C TYR A 330 -16.22 -0.87 -5.40
N LEU A 331 -15.35 -0.17 -6.12
CA LEU A 331 -13.91 -0.30 -6.04
C LEU A 331 -13.32 1.11 -6.00
N LEU A 332 -12.34 1.32 -5.12
CA LEU A 332 -11.52 2.53 -5.10
C LEU A 332 -10.20 2.23 -5.79
N LEU A 333 -9.76 3.12 -6.69
CA LEU A 333 -8.60 2.91 -7.56
C LEU A 333 -7.66 4.11 -7.48
N ASP A 334 -6.37 3.84 -7.57
CA ASP A 334 -5.28 4.81 -7.65
C ASP A 334 -4.52 4.70 -8.98
N ASP A 335 -3.90 5.82 -9.38
CA ASP A 335 -3.11 5.96 -10.60
C ASP A 335 -1.78 6.67 -10.30
N GLU A 336 -0.73 5.88 -10.09
CA GLU A 336 0.53 6.31 -9.49
C GLU A 336 1.31 7.39 -10.29
N LEU A 337 0.85 7.79 -11.48
CA LEU A 337 1.51 8.81 -12.29
C LEU A 337 0.66 10.01 -12.66
N ASP A 338 -0.64 10.02 -12.36
CA ASP A 338 -1.51 11.04 -12.92
C ASP A 338 -1.24 12.43 -12.31
N GLU A 339 -0.74 12.50 -11.07
CA GLU A 339 -0.27 13.73 -10.43
C GLU A 339 1.08 14.24 -10.99
N GLN A 340 1.99 13.34 -11.38
CA GLN A 340 3.26 13.74 -12.00
C GLN A 340 3.05 14.24 -13.43
N GLU A 341 2.23 13.51 -14.19
CA GLU A 341 1.88 13.83 -15.59
C GLU A 341 0.83 14.95 -15.68
N LYS A 342 0.22 15.31 -14.56
CA LYS A 342 -0.81 16.37 -14.46
C LYS A 342 -1.98 16.11 -15.41
N THR A 343 -2.46 14.88 -15.44
CA THR A 343 -3.55 14.48 -16.35
C THR A 343 -4.89 14.36 -15.62
N GLY A 344 -5.97 14.41 -16.39
CA GLY A 344 -7.31 14.09 -15.89
C GLY A 344 -7.70 14.87 -14.62
N PRO A 345 -8.36 14.21 -13.66
CA PRO A 345 -8.68 14.80 -12.37
C PRO A 345 -7.48 15.22 -11.54
N ALA A 346 -6.33 14.56 -11.67
CA ALA A 346 -5.10 14.81 -10.93
C ALA A 346 -4.22 15.94 -11.50
N ALA A 347 -4.71 16.72 -12.48
CA ALA A 347 -3.95 17.81 -13.11
C ALA A 347 -3.43 18.92 -12.17
N ASP A 348 -3.99 19.03 -10.97
CA ASP A 348 -3.53 19.95 -9.91
C ASP A 348 -2.57 19.29 -8.90
N GLN A 349 -2.17 18.03 -9.15
CA GLN A 349 -1.23 17.21 -8.37
C GLN A 349 -1.70 16.80 -6.97
N HIS A 350 -2.98 17.00 -6.66
CA HIS A 350 -3.57 16.43 -5.45
C HIS A 350 -3.89 14.96 -5.67
N THR A 351 -3.47 14.12 -4.70
CA THR A 351 -3.75 12.68 -4.68
C THR A 351 -5.21 12.41 -5.05
N THR A 352 -5.44 11.62 -6.09
CA THR A 352 -6.77 11.40 -6.65
C THR A 352 -7.19 9.93 -6.58
N THR A 353 -8.22 9.63 -5.77
CA THR A 353 -8.81 8.28 -5.75
C THR A 353 -10.04 8.21 -6.65
N TYR A 354 -10.03 7.31 -7.62
CA TYR A 354 -11.15 7.05 -8.52
C TYR A 354 -12.17 6.11 -7.86
N ILE A 355 -13.45 6.38 -8.11
CA ILE A 355 -14.58 5.59 -7.59
C ILE A 355 -15.22 4.84 -8.75
N VAL A 356 -15.19 3.51 -8.71
CA VAL A 356 -15.68 2.64 -9.78
C VAL A 356 -16.88 1.83 -9.28
N ASP A 357 -18.01 1.94 -9.97
CA ASP A 357 -19.15 1.04 -9.83
C ASP A 357 -18.87 -0.26 -10.60
N ILE A 358 -18.91 -1.38 -9.89
CA ILE A 358 -18.65 -2.73 -10.41
C ILE A 358 -19.82 -3.68 -10.15
N GLN A 359 -21.02 -3.14 -9.93
CA GLN A 359 -22.22 -3.95 -9.73
C GLN A 359 -22.58 -4.76 -10.99
N ASP A 360 -22.10 -4.32 -12.15
CA ASP A 360 -21.99 -5.12 -13.35
C ASP A 360 -20.50 -5.32 -13.70
N LEU A 361 -19.96 -6.52 -13.43
CA LEU A 361 -18.56 -6.88 -13.67
C LEU A 361 -18.19 -6.87 -15.15
N GLU A 362 -19.17 -6.97 -16.04
CA GLU A 362 -18.97 -6.91 -17.50
C GLU A 362 -18.96 -5.46 -18.00
N TYR A 363 -19.45 -4.51 -17.20
CA TYR A 363 -19.51 -3.07 -17.53
C TYR A 363 -19.17 -2.15 -16.33
N PRO A 364 -17.92 -2.16 -15.82
CA PRO A 364 -17.50 -1.21 -14.79
C PRO A 364 -17.66 0.26 -15.23
N VAL A 365 -18.05 1.13 -14.30
CA VAL A 365 -18.28 2.55 -14.58
C VAL A 365 -17.53 3.42 -13.57
N PHE A 366 -16.65 4.30 -14.05
CA PHE A 366 -16.02 5.33 -13.23
C PHE A 366 -17.04 6.44 -12.92
N ARG A 367 -17.43 6.59 -11.65
CA ARG A 367 -18.55 7.45 -11.21
C ARG A 367 -18.11 8.82 -10.72
N GLY A 368 -16.94 8.89 -10.11
CA GLY A 368 -16.44 10.09 -9.46
C GLY A 368 -15.01 9.95 -8.96
N VAL A 369 -14.54 10.97 -8.25
CA VAL A 369 -13.24 10.97 -7.58
C VAL A 369 -13.31 11.59 -6.20
N TYR A 370 -12.44 11.11 -5.31
CA TYR A 370 -12.03 11.81 -4.11
C TYR A 370 -10.66 12.44 -4.33
N LYS A 371 -10.42 13.60 -3.70
CA LYS A 371 -9.15 14.30 -3.78
C LYS A 371 -8.63 14.65 -2.40
N SER A 372 -7.38 14.29 -2.14
CA SER A 372 -6.67 14.67 -0.92
C SER A 372 -6.48 16.19 -0.85
N PRO A 373 -6.53 16.81 0.34
CA PRO A 373 -6.20 18.22 0.51
C PRO A 373 -4.70 18.52 0.31
N VAL A 374 -3.85 17.51 0.17
CA VAL A 374 -2.39 17.64 0.01
C VAL A 374 -1.95 17.12 -1.36
N ARG A 375 -0.89 17.71 -1.92
CA ARG A 375 -0.27 17.21 -3.15
C ARG A 375 0.68 16.07 -2.83
N SER A 376 0.47 14.93 -3.47
CA SER A 376 1.33 13.76 -3.39
C SER A 376 0.86 12.72 -4.40
N ILE A 377 1.73 11.78 -4.74
CA ILE A 377 1.38 10.64 -5.58
C ILE A 377 0.54 9.66 -4.75
N ASP A 378 -0.55 9.16 -5.32
CA ASP A 378 -1.29 8.04 -4.74
C ASP A 378 -0.56 6.70 -4.93
N HIS A 379 -0.81 5.70 -4.08
CA HIS A 379 -0.08 4.43 -4.21
C HIS A 379 -0.88 3.23 -3.74
N ASN A 380 -0.80 2.86 -2.47
CA ASN A 380 -1.50 1.67 -1.96
C ASN A 380 -2.63 2.08 -1.04
N GLN A 381 -3.82 1.55 -1.27
CA GLN A 381 -4.95 1.73 -0.38
C GLN A 381 -5.70 0.45 -0.03
N TYR A 382 -6.35 0.49 1.14
CA TYR A 382 -7.13 -0.63 1.66
C TYR A 382 -8.42 -0.13 2.30
N VAL A 383 -9.55 -0.69 1.87
CA VAL A 383 -10.87 -0.36 2.44
C VAL A 383 -11.20 -1.34 3.56
N VAL A 384 -11.40 -0.80 4.78
CA VAL A 384 -11.75 -1.55 5.98
C VAL A 384 -12.77 -0.76 6.81
N GLY A 385 -13.92 -1.37 7.09
CA GLY A 385 -14.96 -0.78 7.91
C GLY A 385 -15.53 0.53 7.37
N GLY A 386 -15.56 0.71 6.04
CA GLY A 386 -15.98 1.97 5.41
C GLY A 386 -14.96 3.10 5.49
N VAL A 387 -13.70 2.80 5.79
CA VAL A 387 -12.56 3.73 5.75
C VAL A 387 -11.55 3.23 4.72
N SER A 388 -11.08 4.11 3.83
CA SER A 388 -9.91 3.85 2.99
C SER A 388 -8.65 4.32 3.72
N TYR A 389 -7.72 3.39 3.94
CA TYR A 389 -6.39 3.62 4.50
C TYR A 389 -5.39 3.69 3.37
N GLN A 390 -4.85 4.87 3.11
CA GLN A 390 -4.02 5.14 1.95
C GLN A 390 -2.59 5.46 2.40
N ALA A 391 -1.60 4.83 1.78
CA ALA A 391 -0.19 5.18 1.90
C ALA A 391 0.21 5.97 0.65
N ASN A 392 0.16 7.29 0.74
CA ASN A 392 0.33 8.20 -0.41
C ASN A 392 1.69 8.89 -0.32
N TYR A 393 2.75 8.15 -0.66
CA TYR A 393 4.13 8.61 -0.73
C TYR A 393 4.49 9.70 0.30
N GLY A 394 4.84 10.91 -0.15
CA GLY A 394 5.28 12.00 0.70
C GLY A 394 4.24 12.36 1.76
N SER A 395 2.95 12.32 1.42
CA SER A 395 1.88 12.69 2.36
C SER A 395 1.57 11.65 3.44
N GLY A 396 2.21 10.48 3.40
CA GLY A 396 2.12 9.44 4.42
C GLY A 396 0.79 8.69 4.47
N LEU A 397 0.35 8.36 5.69
CA LEU A 397 -0.95 7.74 5.93
C LEU A 397 -2.07 8.77 5.82
N ARG A 398 -3.06 8.48 4.98
CA ARG A 398 -4.32 9.23 4.88
C ARG A 398 -5.49 8.29 5.15
N MET A 399 -6.35 8.63 6.11
CA MET A 399 -7.57 7.86 6.42
C MET A 399 -8.79 8.63 5.94
N VAL A 400 -9.54 8.05 5.01
CA VAL A 400 -10.70 8.67 4.39
C VAL A 400 -11.94 7.86 4.71
N ASN A 401 -12.94 8.46 5.34
CA ASN A 401 -14.26 7.86 5.47
C ASN A 401 -14.93 7.83 4.10
N VAL A 402 -15.21 6.63 3.60
CA VAL A 402 -15.80 6.34 2.29
C VAL A 402 -17.20 5.72 2.41
N SER A 403 -17.74 5.59 3.63
CA SER A 403 -19.02 4.93 3.89
C SER A 403 -20.23 5.56 3.19
N SER A 404 -20.14 6.85 2.82
CA SER A 404 -21.17 7.55 2.06
C SER A 404 -21.37 7.02 0.64
N ILE A 405 -20.42 6.22 0.12
CA ILE A 405 -20.52 5.59 -1.21
C ILE A 405 -21.80 4.75 -1.38
N ALA A 406 -22.32 4.18 -0.30
CA ALA A 406 -23.54 3.39 -0.33
C ALA A 406 -24.82 4.21 -0.59
N GLN A 407 -24.76 5.54 -0.43
CA GLN A 407 -25.86 6.46 -0.73
C GLN A 407 -25.56 7.36 -1.94
N ASP A 408 -24.29 7.72 -2.14
CA ASP A 408 -23.81 8.60 -3.20
C ASP A 408 -22.41 8.16 -3.67
N ASP A 409 -22.34 7.62 -4.88
CA ASP A 409 -21.11 7.10 -5.50
C ASP A 409 -20.29 8.15 -6.26
N THR A 410 -20.63 9.44 -6.12
CA THR A 410 -19.84 10.53 -6.72
C THR A 410 -18.57 10.89 -5.92
N GLY A 411 -18.46 10.43 -4.66
CA GLY A 411 -17.39 10.81 -3.75
C GLY A 411 -17.62 12.14 -3.02
N ALA A 412 -18.72 12.85 -3.31
CA ALA A 412 -19.05 14.12 -2.67
C ALA A 412 -19.27 14.01 -1.15
N GLY A 413 -19.49 12.81 -0.62
CA GLY A 413 -19.57 12.53 0.82
C GLY A 413 -18.27 12.07 1.47
N PHE A 414 -17.18 11.85 0.73
CA PHE A 414 -15.92 11.32 1.31
C PHE A 414 -15.22 12.38 2.14
N GLN A 415 -14.59 11.98 3.24
CA GLN A 415 -13.96 12.92 4.17
C GLN A 415 -12.71 12.31 4.82
N GLU A 416 -11.58 13.02 4.77
CA GLU A 416 -10.40 12.68 5.59
C GLU A 416 -10.76 12.78 7.08
N ILE A 417 -10.54 11.71 7.83
CA ILE A 417 -10.83 11.62 9.27
C ILE A 417 -9.57 11.64 10.14
N GLY A 418 -8.40 11.37 9.54
CA GLY A 418 -7.09 11.44 10.18
C GLY A 418 -5.96 11.26 9.18
N PHE A 419 -4.77 11.73 9.53
CA PHE A 419 -3.56 11.53 8.74
C PHE A 419 -2.31 11.51 9.60
N PHE A 420 -1.25 10.91 9.07
CA PHE A 420 0.09 10.96 9.63
C PHE A 420 1.11 11.03 8.50
N ASP A 421 1.73 12.19 8.35
CA ASP A 421 2.78 12.45 7.39
C ASP A 421 4.09 11.79 7.86
N VAL A 422 4.79 11.10 6.97
CA VAL A 422 6.08 10.45 7.24
C VAL A 422 7.26 11.18 6.58
N HIS A 423 7.00 12.21 5.77
CA HIS A 423 7.96 13.00 5.01
C HIS A 423 7.80 14.52 5.25
N PRO A 424 8.16 15.03 6.44
CA PRO A 424 8.02 16.45 6.78
C PRO A 424 8.87 17.41 5.93
N GLU A 425 9.78 16.93 5.07
CA GLU A 425 10.65 17.78 4.26
C GLU A 425 9.92 18.61 3.19
N ASP A 426 8.71 18.23 2.77
CA ASP A 426 7.91 18.95 1.77
C ASP A 426 6.69 19.71 2.35
N ASP A 427 6.49 19.64 3.67
CA ASP A 427 5.40 20.30 4.40
C ASP A 427 5.32 21.80 4.09
N GLU A 428 6.47 22.49 4.06
CA GLU A 428 6.54 23.95 3.86
C GLU A 428 6.07 24.40 2.48
N VAL A 429 6.14 23.53 1.47
CA VAL A 429 5.70 23.80 0.10
C VAL A 429 4.32 23.21 -0.19
N GLY A 430 3.71 22.50 0.77
CA GLY A 430 2.38 21.90 0.65
C GLY A 430 2.36 20.53 -0.06
N GLY A 431 3.47 19.80 0.01
CA GLY A 431 3.63 18.48 -0.60
C GLY A 431 4.15 18.51 -2.04
N GLU A 432 4.90 17.49 -2.45
CA GLU A 432 5.29 17.26 -3.85
C GLU A 432 4.84 15.88 -4.36
N ALA A 433 4.59 15.79 -5.67
CA ALA A 433 4.26 14.55 -6.34
C ALA A 433 5.55 13.79 -6.72
N GLU A 434 6.17 13.13 -5.74
CA GLU A 434 7.42 12.37 -5.89
C GLU A 434 7.37 11.02 -5.13
N PHE A 435 8.23 10.07 -5.49
CA PHE A 435 8.20 8.68 -4.99
C PHE A 435 8.97 8.44 -3.68
N TYR A 436 8.87 9.33 -2.69
CA TYR A 436 9.48 9.17 -1.35
C TYR A 436 8.42 9.01 -0.27
N GLY A 437 8.81 8.69 0.98
CA GLY A 437 7.85 8.58 2.08
C GLY A 437 7.21 7.20 2.17
N ALA A 438 5.89 7.11 2.31
CA ALA A 438 5.17 5.86 2.58
C ALA A 438 5.04 4.98 1.33
N TRP A 439 5.41 3.69 1.45
CA TRP A 439 5.18 2.69 0.39
C TRP A 439 3.87 1.93 0.59
N SER A 440 3.54 1.53 1.82
CA SER A 440 2.35 0.72 2.11
C SER A 440 1.93 0.89 3.58
N VAL A 441 0.69 0.52 3.87
CA VAL A 441 0.06 0.54 5.19
C VAL A 441 -0.63 -0.79 5.47
N TYR A 442 -0.61 -1.25 6.72
CA TYR A 442 -1.38 -2.40 7.17
C TYR A 442 -2.32 -2.01 8.33
N PRO A 443 -3.64 -1.88 8.07
CA PRO A 443 -4.63 -1.44 9.05
C PRO A 443 -5.43 -2.59 9.73
N TYR A 444 -5.04 -3.85 9.54
CA TYR A 444 -5.89 -5.01 9.89
C TYR A 444 -5.64 -5.62 11.28
N PHE A 445 -4.75 -5.04 12.10
CA PHE A 445 -4.49 -5.56 13.44
C PHE A 445 -5.70 -5.38 14.37
N GLN A 446 -5.98 -6.42 15.16
CA GLN A 446 -7.11 -6.44 16.10
C GLN A 446 -6.90 -5.48 17.27
N SER A 447 -5.64 -5.14 17.58
CA SER A 447 -5.30 -4.09 18.55
C SER A 447 -5.75 -2.69 18.13
N GLY A 448 -6.09 -2.49 16.84
CA GLY A 448 -6.35 -1.18 16.25
C GLY A 448 -5.08 -0.39 15.94
N ASN A 449 -3.90 -0.99 16.12
CA ASN A 449 -2.65 -0.40 15.67
C ASN A 449 -2.57 -0.45 14.14
N ILE A 450 -2.11 0.64 13.54
CA ILE A 450 -1.89 0.76 12.10
C ILE A 450 -0.38 0.84 11.90
N VAL A 451 0.16 0.08 10.96
CA VAL A 451 1.60 0.16 10.66
C VAL A 451 1.85 0.65 9.26
N VAL A 452 2.85 1.51 9.10
CA VAL A 452 3.21 2.14 7.82
C VAL A 452 4.69 1.87 7.55
N SER A 453 5.01 1.46 6.33
CA SER A 453 6.40 1.37 5.87
C SER A 453 6.76 2.60 5.07
N SER A 454 7.85 3.26 5.44
CA SER A 454 8.49 4.33 4.69
C SER A 454 9.72 3.80 3.96
N ILE A 455 9.93 4.28 2.74
CA ILE A 455 11.03 3.89 1.85
C ILE A 455 12.38 4.20 2.50
N GLU A 456 12.55 5.41 3.02
CA GLU A 456 13.83 5.90 3.51
C GLU A 456 14.00 5.72 5.03
N ARG A 457 12.90 5.79 5.80
CA ARG A 457 13.00 5.92 7.26
C ARG A 457 12.93 4.58 7.99
N GLY A 458 11.90 3.78 7.71
CA GLY A 458 11.61 2.59 8.49
C GLY A 458 10.12 2.32 8.64
N MET A 459 9.75 1.63 9.72
CA MET A 459 8.39 1.26 10.04
C MET A 459 7.85 2.13 11.18
N TYR A 460 6.62 2.64 11.01
CA TYR A 460 5.86 3.36 12.01
C TYR A 460 4.74 2.47 12.59
N SER A 461 4.45 2.65 13.87
CA SER A 461 3.28 2.12 14.56
C SER A 461 2.43 3.30 15.02
N LEU A 462 1.19 3.35 14.57
CA LEU A 462 0.28 4.48 14.67
C LEU A 462 -1.05 4.03 15.26
N ARG A 463 -1.82 4.96 15.83
CA ARG A 463 -3.18 4.69 16.27
C ARG A 463 -4.09 5.87 16.06
N TYR A 464 -5.26 5.58 15.48
CA TYR A 464 -6.35 6.54 15.36
C TYR A 464 -6.95 6.85 16.72
N THR A 465 -7.17 8.13 16.99
CA THR A 465 -7.68 8.66 18.28
C THR A 465 -9.01 9.40 18.17
N GLY A 466 -9.56 9.49 16.95
CA GLY A 466 -10.79 10.24 16.64
C GLY A 466 -12.08 9.45 16.77
#